data_AF-A0A6B1EXC8-F1
#
_entry.id   AF-A0A6B1EXC8-F1
#
_cell.length_a   1.000
_cell.length_b   1.000
_cell.length_c   1.000
_cell.angle_alpha   90.00
_cell.angle_beta   90.00
_cell.angle_gamma   90.00
#
_symmetry.space_group_name_H-M   'P 1'
#
loop_
_entity.id
_entity.type
_entity.pdbx_description
1 polymer ?
#
loop_
_entity_poly.entity_id
_entity_poly.type
_entity_poly.pdbx_seq_one_letter_code
_entity_poly.pdbx_strand_id
1 'polypeptide(L)'
;MEKRYFDFRDIFQVIRYGFSGRKIAVHFIGLVIAYLIYELLVYLSLFVEGGTAAQDFWNTFALLPVLPFSNAELAQLTEIAMWIGVASFACLFFLASTVASKITIEQLRGDFFFSVGDAVTFLKGHWKSVLGAFIGLLLILIFLALIPLSIAGLGKLPVVGKPFLTVASLFMPIGFFLGVLMVFIAIVFGVSLLFVPAVVATTGADAFETIYQQFAIVWNKSWLTVCYEAMLFLIKLVFVPIWAFFCLAGFSIVMFPVSLLHTGQMEHITACANLWLGGAIEKLAMLPYVNSFGVFNIGMAMKETSTFTTTVTAIFLTITLLMGIGLVIAYLFSIASAGNTVVYTILRKKIDGHNLLEPFNENVVETPDVAREPESK
;
A
#
# COMPACT_ATOMS: atom_id res chain seq x y z
N MET A 1 -7.55 -26.82 -13.54
CA MET A 1 -6.68 -26.15 -12.55
C MET A 1 -5.23 -26.31 -12.97
N GLU A 2 -4.44 -25.23 -12.97
CA GLU A 2 -2.98 -25.36 -13.11
C GLU A 2 -2.39 -26.09 -11.90
N LYS A 3 -1.38 -26.94 -12.12
CA LYS A 3 -0.70 -27.67 -11.05
C LYS A 3 0.01 -26.68 -10.11
N ARG A 4 -0.27 -26.78 -8.81
CA ARG A 4 0.37 -25.97 -7.76
C ARG A 4 1.36 -26.80 -6.98
N TYR A 5 2.51 -26.21 -6.71
CA TYR A 5 3.59 -26.87 -5.98
C TYR A 5 3.59 -26.50 -4.50
N PHE A 6 2.91 -25.41 -4.12
CA PHE A 6 2.91 -24.83 -2.78
C PHE A 6 4.34 -24.58 -2.28
N ASP A 7 5.19 -24.03 -3.14
CA ASP A 7 6.57 -23.69 -2.84
C ASP A 7 7.03 -22.42 -3.57
N PHE A 8 8.34 -22.17 -3.55
CA PHE A 8 8.95 -20.97 -4.13
C PHE A 8 8.67 -20.81 -5.64
N ARG A 9 8.36 -21.89 -6.37
CA ARG A 9 8.08 -21.86 -7.82
C ARG A 9 6.78 -21.12 -8.11
N ASP A 10 5.81 -21.22 -7.21
CA ASP A 10 4.52 -20.56 -7.39
C ASP A 10 4.62 -19.03 -7.23
N ILE A 11 5.66 -18.53 -6.54
CA ILE A 11 5.91 -17.08 -6.37
C ILE A 11 6.26 -16.42 -7.71
N PHE A 12 6.97 -17.10 -8.62
CA PHE A 12 7.28 -16.54 -9.94
C PHE A 12 6.03 -16.31 -10.80
N GLN A 13 4.95 -17.03 -10.52
CA GLN A 13 3.68 -16.84 -11.24
C GLN A 13 3.03 -15.49 -10.91
N VAL A 14 3.46 -14.83 -9.83
CA VAL A 14 3.01 -13.48 -9.45
C VAL A 14 3.32 -12.47 -10.55
N ILE A 15 4.34 -12.69 -11.38
CA ILE A 15 4.61 -11.85 -12.56
C ILE A 15 3.38 -11.78 -13.47
N ARG A 16 2.79 -12.94 -13.77
CA ARG A 16 1.59 -13.06 -14.59
C ARG A 16 0.34 -12.59 -13.85
N TYR A 17 0.17 -12.97 -12.58
CA TYR A 17 -1.01 -12.60 -11.82
C TYR A 17 -1.05 -11.11 -11.48
N GLY A 18 0.07 -10.50 -11.14
CA GLY A 18 0.19 -9.07 -10.84
C GLY A 18 -0.02 -8.18 -12.07
N PHE A 19 0.34 -8.66 -13.27
CA PHE A 19 0.09 -7.97 -14.53
C PHE A 19 -1.32 -8.23 -15.05
N SER A 20 -2.32 -7.67 -14.35
CA SER A 20 -3.73 -7.74 -14.72
C SER A 20 -4.33 -6.34 -14.77
N GLY A 21 -4.83 -5.93 -15.94
CA GLY A 21 -5.44 -4.61 -16.12
C GLY A 21 -6.56 -4.32 -15.11
N ARG A 22 -7.32 -5.34 -14.71
CA ARG A 22 -8.36 -5.20 -13.66
C ARG A 22 -7.78 -4.83 -12.30
N LYS A 23 -6.69 -5.47 -11.88
CA LYS A 23 -6.07 -5.24 -10.56
C LYS A 23 -5.29 -3.93 -10.53
N ILE A 24 -4.60 -3.62 -11.63
CA ILE A 24 -3.96 -2.32 -11.83
C ILE A 24 -5.01 -1.20 -11.78
N ALA A 25 -6.14 -1.35 -12.49
CA ALA A 25 -7.22 -0.36 -12.48
C ALA A 25 -7.82 -0.16 -11.08
N VAL A 26 -8.04 -1.22 -10.30
CA VAL A 26 -8.54 -1.12 -8.92
C VAL A 26 -7.60 -0.27 -8.05
N HIS A 27 -6.29 -0.54 -8.11
CA HIS A 27 -5.30 0.25 -7.37
C HIS A 27 -5.16 1.67 -7.91
N PHE A 28 -5.23 1.86 -9.21
CA PHE A 28 -5.18 3.17 -9.85
C PHE A 28 -6.35 4.05 -9.43
N ILE A 29 -7.58 3.53 -9.45
CA ILE A 29 -8.78 4.24 -8.98
C ILE A 29 -8.64 4.56 -7.49
N GLY A 30 -8.18 3.61 -6.68
CA GLY A 30 -7.91 3.83 -5.25
C GLY A 30 -6.91 4.97 -5.01
N LEU A 31 -5.81 5.00 -5.77
CA LEU A 31 -4.80 6.07 -5.73
C LEU A 31 -5.36 7.42 -6.15
N VAL A 32 -6.15 7.49 -7.22
CA VAL A 32 -6.78 8.74 -7.68
C VAL A 32 -7.74 9.28 -6.62
N ILE A 33 -8.60 8.43 -6.04
CA ILE A 33 -9.52 8.86 -4.98
C ILE A 33 -8.73 9.35 -3.75
N ALA A 34 -7.69 8.61 -3.35
CA ALA A 34 -6.87 8.99 -2.20
C ALA A 34 -6.13 10.31 -2.42
N TYR A 35 -5.58 10.51 -3.62
CA TYR A 35 -4.92 11.75 -4.03
C TYR A 35 -5.90 12.92 -3.98
N LEU A 36 -7.09 12.78 -4.56
CA LEU A 36 -8.08 13.85 -4.54
C LEU A 36 -8.54 14.20 -3.12
N ILE A 37 -8.71 13.22 -2.24
CA ILE A 37 -9.03 13.46 -0.83
C ILE A 37 -7.90 14.24 -0.15
N TYR A 38 -6.66 13.79 -0.34
CA TYR A 38 -5.48 14.43 0.23
C TYR A 38 -5.35 15.89 -0.24
N GLU A 39 -5.37 16.13 -1.55
CA GLU A 39 -5.24 17.47 -2.14
C GLU A 39 -6.39 18.39 -1.69
N LEU A 40 -7.63 17.89 -1.69
CA LEU A 40 -8.78 18.67 -1.23
C LEU A 40 -8.60 19.10 0.23
N LEU A 41 -8.19 18.18 1.11
CA LEU A 41 -8.00 18.50 2.53
C LEU A 41 -6.89 19.54 2.74
N VAL A 42 -5.76 19.41 2.04
CA VAL A 42 -4.62 20.33 2.15
C VAL A 42 -4.96 21.72 1.61
N TYR A 43 -5.55 21.81 0.42
CA TYR A 43 -5.91 23.12 -0.12
C TYR A 43 -7.02 23.79 0.68
N LEU A 44 -8.02 23.04 1.18
CA LEU A 44 -9.04 23.61 2.06
C LEU A 44 -8.44 24.13 3.36
N SER A 45 -7.47 23.44 3.98
CA SER A 45 -6.83 23.93 5.20
C SER A 45 -6.03 25.20 4.96
N LEU A 46 -5.32 25.29 3.82
CA LEU A 46 -4.58 26.49 3.42
C LEU A 46 -5.50 27.70 3.14
N PHE A 47 -6.67 27.47 2.54
CA PHE A 47 -7.66 28.54 2.34
C PHE A 47 -8.29 29.00 3.66
N VAL A 48 -8.45 28.09 4.64
CA VAL A 48 -8.94 28.44 5.99
C VAL A 48 -7.91 29.23 6.77
N GLU A 49 -6.62 28.93 6.61
CA GLU A 49 -5.52 29.70 7.19
C GLU A 49 -5.50 31.15 6.66
N GLY A 50 -5.78 31.32 5.36
CA GLY A 50 -5.92 32.62 4.72
C GLY A 50 -4.58 33.28 4.35
N GLY A 51 -4.63 34.57 3.98
CA GLY A 51 -3.44 35.30 3.54
C GLY A 51 -2.87 34.76 2.22
N THR A 52 -1.55 34.62 2.16
CA THR A 52 -0.81 34.11 0.99
C THR A 52 -0.53 32.61 1.06
N ALA A 53 -0.94 31.91 2.12
CA ALA A 53 -0.54 30.51 2.39
C ALA A 53 -0.82 29.56 1.21
N ALA A 54 -2.01 29.61 0.62
CA ALA A 54 -2.36 28.79 -0.54
C ALA A 54 -1.54 29.15 -1.79
N GLN A 55 -1.23 30.44 -1.99
CA GLN A 55 -0.43 30.92 -3.11
C GLN A 55 1.04 30.53 -2.95
N ASP A 56 1.59 30.67 -1.75
CA ASP A 56 2.97 30.30 -1.42
C ASP A 56 3.16 28.78 -1.54
N PHE A 57 2.17 28.00 -1.07
CA PHE A 57 2.15 26.55 -1.25
C PHE A 57 2.07 26.17 -2.73
N TRP A 58 1.19 26.80 -3.52
CA TRP A 58 1.07 26.54 -4.95
C TRP A 58 2.38 26.84 -5.71
N ASN A 59 3.03 27.96 -5.39
CA ASN A 59 4.29 28.36 -6.02
C ASN A 59 5.45 27.42 -5.68
N THR A 60 5.37 26.69 -4.56
CA THR A 60 6.44 25.81 -4.08
C THR A 60 6.21 24.35 -4.47
N PHE A 61 5.00 23.84 -4.23
CA PHE A 61 4.68 22.41 -4.34
C PHE A 61 3.65 22.11 -5.44
N ALA A 62 2.82 23.08 -5.81
CA ALA A 62 1.75 22.93 -6.79
C ALA A 62 0.92 21.65 -6.56
N LEU A 63 0.93 20.70 -7.50
CA LEU A 63 0.13 19.48 -7.44
C LEU A 63 0.87 18.28 -6.84
N LEU A 64 2.11 18.47 -6.36
CA LEU A 64 2.85 17.40 -5.70
C LEU A 64 2.39 17.23 -4.25
N PRO A 65 1.98 16.01 -3.84
CA PRO A 65 1.61 15.77 -2.46
C PRO A 65 2.84 15.87 -1.55
N VAL A 66 2.71 16.58 -0.43
CA VAL A 66 3.79 16.83 0.53
C VAL A 66 3.62 15.93 1.75
N LEU A 67 4.69 15.29 2.19
CA LEU A 67 4.59 14.48 3.41
C LEU A 67 4.46 15.39 4.64
N PRO A 68 3.64 15.01 5.65
CA PRO A 68 3.43 15.83 6.85
C PRO A 68 4.68 16.04 7.71
N PHE A 69 5.79 15.35 7.40
CA PHE A 69 7.09 15.51 8.04
C PHE A 69 8.05 16.43 7.28
N SER A 70 7.55 17.14 6.26
CA SER A 70 8.37 18.13 5.58
C SER A 70 8.76 19.23 6.56
N ASN A 71 9.99 19.73 6.49
CA ASN A 71 10.43 20.93 7.21
C ASN A 71 9.78 22.23 6.64
N ALA A 72 8.63 22.11 5.98
CA ALA A 72 7.84 23.25 5.58
C ALA A 72 7.14 23.73 6.85
N GLU A 73 7.43 24.95 7.30
CA GLU A 73 6.82 25.60 8.46
C GLU A 73 5.33 25.90 8.19
N LEU A 74 4.53 24.84 8.07
CA LEU A 74 3.10 24.91 7.77
C LEU A 74 2.29 25.06 9.06
N ALA A 75 1.11 25.67 8.97
CA ALA A 75 0.22 25.71 10.12
C ALA A 75 -0.21 24.32 10.56
N GLN A 76 -0.40 24.16 11.88
CA GLN A 76 -0.81 22.91 12.51
C GLN A 76 -2.10 22.33 11.91
N LEU A 77 -3.05 23.19 11.50
CA LEU A 77 -4.29 22.74 10.83
C LEU A 77 -3.98 21.99 9.53
N THR A 78 -3.05 22.51 8.73
CA THR A 78 -2.63 21.92 7.46
C THR A 78 -1.86 20.62 7.69
N GLU A 79 -1.00 20.56 8.72
CA GLU A 79 -0.33 19.30 9.10
C GLU A 79 -1.33 18.21 9.50
N ILE A 80 -2.36 18.55 10.28
CA ILE A 80 -3.43 17.60 10.65
C ILE A 80 -4.19 17.14 9.41
N ALA A 81 -4.52 18.04 8.49
CA ALA A 81 -5.18 17.70 7.23
C ALA A 81 -4.32 16.73 6.38
N MET A 82 -3.01 16.97 6.30
CA MET A 82 -2.05 16.08 5.63
C MET A 82 -2.05 14.68 6.26
N TRP A 83 -2.04 14.58 7.60
CA TRP A 83 -2.10 13.30 8.31
C TRP A 83 -3.38 12.51 8.03
N ILE A 84 -4.53 13.19 7.99
CA ILE A 84 -5.81 12.58 7.62
C ILE A 84 -5.77 12.09 6.18
N GLY A 85 -5.17 12.86 5.27
CA GLY A 85 -4.96 12.45 3.88
C GLY A 85 -4.08 11.20 3.76
N VAL A 86 -2.96 11.14 4.49
CA VAL A 86 -2.08 9.95 4.53
C VAL A 86 -2.81 8.73 5.09
N ALA A 87 -3.62 8.90 6.16
CA ALA A 87 -4.44 7.82 6.70
C ALA A 87 -5.49 7.32 5.68
N SER A 88 -6.07 8.25 4.91
CA SER A 88 -7.01 7.93 3.82
C SER A 88 -6.34 7.14 2.69
N PHE A 89 -5.11 7.48 2.32
CA PHE A 89 -4.28 6.70 1.40
C PHE A 89 -4.08 5.27 1.89
N ALA A 90 -3.68 5.10 3.16
CA ALA A 90 -3.47 3.78 3.74
C ALA A 90 -4.76 2.94 3.72
N CYS A 91 -5.89 3.54 4.13
CA CYS A 91 -7.20 2.88 4.12
C CYS A 91 -7.58 2.41 2.71
N LEU A 92 -7.55 3.31 1.72
CA LEU A 92 -7.90 3.00 0.33
C LEU A 92 -6.95 1.96 -0.29
N PHE A 93 -5.66 2.01 0.05
CA PHE A 93 -4.69 1.01 -0.36
C PHE A 93 -5.04 -0.40 0.15
N PHE A 94 -5.40 -0.55 1.43
CA PHE A 94 -5.75 -1.86 1.99
C PHE A 94 -7.08 -2.40 1.44
N LEU A 95 -8.06 -1.52 1.23
CA LEU A 95 -9.34 -1.88 0.61
C LEU A 95 -9.14 -2.32 -0.86
N ALA A 96 -8.40 -1.55 -1.65
CA ALA A 96 -8.04 -1.90 -3.02
C ALA A 96 -7.22 -3.21 -3.09
N SER A 97 -6.27 -3.39 -2.17
CA SER A 97 -5.50 -4.63 -2.02
C SER A 97 -6.38 -5.83 -1.73
N THR A 98 -7.46 -5.67 -0.95
CA THR A 98 -8.39 -6.75 -0.62
C THR A 98 -9.20 -7.16 -1.85
N VAL A 99 -9.67 -6.19 -2.65
CA VAL A 99 -10.34 -6.44 -3.94
C VAL A 99 -9.39 -7.16 -4.91
N ALA A 100 -8.15 -6.70 -5.05
CA ALA A 100 -7.15 -7.33 -5.91
C ALA A 100 -6.75 -8.73 -5.43
N SER A 101 -6.67 -8.94 -4.11
CA SER A 101 -6.42 -10.25 -3.50
C SER A 101 -7.59 -11.20 -3.75
N LYS A 102 -8.83 -10.69 -3.66
CA LYS A 102 -10.05 -11.48 -3.93
C LYS A 102 -10.11 -11.95 -5.39
N ILE A 103 -9.80 -11.06 -6.33
CA ILE A 103 -9.66 -11.43 -7.74
C ILE A 103 -8.56 -12.49 -7.89
N THR A 104 -7.43 -12.33 -7.21
CA THR A 104 -6.31 -13.27 -7.33
C THR A 104 -6.65 -14.66 -6.79
N ILE A 105 -7.29 -14.79 -5.64
CA ILE A 105 -7.64 -16.12 -5.11
C ILE A 105 -8.67 -16.84 -5.99
N GLU A 106 -9.66 -16.14 -6.53
CA GLU A 106 -10.63 -16.76 -7.44
C GLU A 106 -9.98 -17.19 -8.77
N GLN A 107 -9.01 -16.41 -9.27
CA GLN A 107 -8.17 -16.83 -10.40
C GLN A 107 -7.35 -18.09 -10.08
N LEU A 108 -6.81 -18.21 -8.87
CA LEU A 108 -6.08 -19.39 -8.43
C LEU A 108 -7.00 -20.62 -8.27
N ARG A 109 -8.28 -20.40 -7.92
CA ARG A 109 -9.34 -21.42 -7.88
C ARG A 109 -9.84 -21.84 -9.26
N GLY A 110 -9.49 -21.10 -10.31
CA GLY A 110 -9.80 -21.41 -11.71
C GLY A 110 -10.84 -20.50 -12.34
N ASP A 111 -11.40 -19.53 -11.61
CA ASP A 111 -12.23 -18.49 -12.19
C ASP A 111 -11.35 -17.34 -12.69
N PHE A 112 -10.88 -17.48 -13.93
CA PHE A 112 -10.06 -16.46 -14.59
C PHE A 112 -10.83 -15.17 -14.89
N PHE A 113 -12.17 -15.20 -14.93
CA PHE A 113 -13.01 -14.09 -15.34
C PHE A 113 -13.72 -13.40 -14.17
N PHE A 114 -13.48 -13.82 -12.92
CA PHE A 114 -14.02 -13.20 -11.71
C PHE A 114 -14.03 -11.67 -11.78
N SER A 115 -15.21 -11.08 -11.57
CA SER A 115 -15.44 -9.67 -11.88
C SER A 115 -14.94 -8.74 -10.78
N VAL A 116 -14.59 -7.51 -11.16
CA VAL A 116 -14.25 -6.47 -10.17
C VAL A 116 -15.47 -6.10 -9.32
N GLY A 117 -16.68 -6.14 -9.89
CA GLY A 117 -17.92 -5.86 -9.19
C GLY A 117 -18.20 -6.85 -8.07
N ASP A 118 -17.97 -8.14 -8.31
CA ASP A 118 -18.14 -9.19 -7.30
C ASP A 118 -17.10 -9.05 -6.18
N ALA A 119 -15.85 -8.74 -6.55
CA ALA A 119 -14.77 -8.48 -5.59
C ALA A 119 -15.07 -7.25 -4.69
N VAL A 120 -15.64 -6.18 -5.26
CA VAL A 120 -16.07 -5.00 -4.49
C VAL A 120 -17.28 -5.33 -3.61
N THR A 121 -18.22 -6.15 -4.10
CA THR A 121 -19.36 -6.61 -3.30
C THR A 121 -18.91 -7.43 -2.10
N PHE A 122 -17.93 -8.32 -2.30
CA PHE A 122 -17.26 -9.02 -1.20
C PHE A 122 -16.63 -8.04 -0.20
N LEU A 123 -15.91 -7.02 -0.68
CA LEU A 123 -15.30 -6.00 0.18
C LEU A 123 -16.34 -5.25 1.03
N LYS A 124 -17.51 -4.91 0.47
CA LYS A 124 -18.59 -4.23 1.20
C LYS A 124 -19.04 -5.02 2.44
N GLY A 125 -18.99 -6.35 2.39
CA GLY A 125 -19.27 -7.21 3.54
C GLY A 125 -18.13 -7.29 4.57
N HIS A 126 -16.88 -7.07 4.14
CA HIS A 126 -15.69 -7.42 4.93
C HIS A 126 -14.74 -6.24 5.21
N TRP A 127 -15.05 -5.00 4.80
CA TRP A 127 -14.17 -3.83 5.03
C TRP A 127 -13.85 -3.61 6.51
N LYS A 128 -14.80 -3.90 7.41
CA LYS A 128 -14.59 -3.85 8.86
C LYS A 128 -13.59 -4.89 9.35
N SER A 129 -13.51 -6.04 8.70
CA SER A 129 -12.50 -7.06 9.02
C SER A 129 -11.11 -6.56 8.62
N VAL A 130 -10.99 -6.00 7.41
CA VAL A 130 -9.74 -5.42 6.89
C VAL A 130 -9.20 -4.33 7.82
N LEU A 131 -9.98 -3.28 8.08
CA LEU A 131 -9.53 -2.15 8.91
C LEU A 131 -9.51 -2.50 10.39
N GLY A 132 -10.46 -3.31 10.84
CA GLY A 132 -10.58 -3.74 12.23
C GLY A 132 -9.39 -4.58 12.70
N ALA A 133 -8.77 -5.37 11.82
CA ALA A 133 -7.55 -6.09 12.16
C ALA A 133 -6.40 -5.13 12.53
N PHE A 134 -6.20 -4.08 11.73
CA PHE A 134 -5.18 -3.07 12.00
C PHE A 134 -5.49 -2.27 13.27
N ILE A 135 -6.73 -1.79 13.40
CA ILE A 135 -7.17 -1.02 14.56
C ILE A 135 -7.07 -1.88 15.83
N GLY A 136 -7.45 -3.16 15.75
CA GLY A 136 -7.38 -4.10 16.87
C GLY A 136 -5.96 -4.32 17.36
N LEU A 137 -5.01 -4.61 16.46
CA LEU A 137 -3.59 -4.76 16.83
C LEU A 137 -3.01 -3.47 17.41
N LEU A 138 -3.34 -2.32 16.83
CA LEU A 138 -2.89 -1.02 17.32
C LEU A 138 -3.48 -0.71 18.71
N LEU A 139 -4.76 -1.02 18.93
CA LEU A 139 -5.43 -0.83 20.21
C LEU A 139 -4.84 -1.74 21.30
N ILE A 140 -4.49 -2.99 20.97
CA ILE A 140 -3.76 -3.88 21.88
C ILE A 140 -2.42 -3.24 22.27
N LEU A 141 -1.64 -2.73 21.30
CA LEU A 141 -0.38 -2.05 21.58
C LEU A 141 -0.56 -0.82 22.49
N ILE A 142 -1.55 0.04 22.18
CA ILE A 142 -1.86 1.21 23.01
C ILE A 142 -2.21 0.77 24.43
N PHE A 143 -3.10 -0.22 24.59
CA PHE A 143 -3.55 -0.67 25.89
C PHE A 143 -2.41 -1.25 26.73
N LEU A 144 -1.52 -2.03 26.12
CA LEU A 144 -0.31 -2.51 26.78
C LEU A 144 0.64 -1.37 27.16
N ALA A 145 0.81 -0.37 26.28
CA ALA A 145 1.66 0.79 26.51
C ALA A 145 1.15 1.73 27.63
N LEU A 146 -0.15 1.70 27.95
CA LEU A 146 -0.69 2.47 29.07
C LEU A 146 -0.02 2.10 30.40
N ILE A 147 0.35 0.84 30.61
CA ILE A 147 0.98 0.37 31.86
C ILE A 147 2.32 1.09 32.13
N PRO A 148 3.35 0.99 31.26
CA PRO A 148 4.60 1.70 31.48
C PRO A 148 4.43 3.22 31.40
N LEU A 149 3.48 3.73 30.61
CA LEU A 149 3.20 5.16 30.53
C LEU A 149 2.64 5.71 31.86
N SER A 150 1.73 4.97 32.51
CA SER A 150 1.21 5.32 33.83
C SER A 150 2.31 5.31 34.90
N ILE A 151 3.21 4.32 34.87
CA ILE A 151 4.36 4.26 35.80
C ILE A 151 5.28 5.48 35.59
N ALA A 152 5.62 5.80 34.33
CA ALA A 152 6.44 6.95 33.99
C ALA A 152 5.76 8.28 34.38
N GLY A 153 4.45 8.39 34.18
CA GLY A 153 3.65 9.55 34.57
C GLY A 153 3.64 9.80 36.07
N LEU A 154 3.37 8.75 36.88
CA LEU A 154 3.41 8.83 38.35
C LEU A 154 4.82 9.14 38.88
N GLY A 155 5.86 8.66 38.17
CA GLY A 155 7.26 8.94 38.48
C GLY A 155 7.65 10.42 38.41
N LYS A 156 6.89 11.26 37.68
CA LYS A 156 7.14 12.71 37.60
C LYS A 156 6.68 13.50 38.82
N LEU A 157 5.97 12.90 39.77
CA LEU A 157 5.47 13.60 40.95
C LEU A 157 6.61 13.98 41.93
N PRO A 158 6.68 15.23 42.42
CA PRO A 158 7.84 15.76 43.12
C PRO A 158 8.14 15.10 44.48
N VAL A 159 7.13 14.62 45.20
CA VAL A 159 7.28 14.03 46.55
C VAL A 159 7.14 12.50 46.53
N VAL A 160 6.17 11.98 45.78
CA VAL A 160 5.82 10.54 45.78
C VAL A 160 6.48 9.78 44.63
N GLY A 161 6.95 10.47 43.59
CA GLY A 161 7.46 9.83 42.36
C GLY A 161 8.70 8.98 42.58
N LYS A 162 9.68 9.47 43.35
CA LYS A 162 10.92 8.72 43.65
C LYS A 162 10.67 7.42 44.43
N PRO A 163 9.99 7.42 45.60
CA PRO A 163 9.72 6.17 46.30
C PRO A 163 8.81 5.23 45.48
N PHE A 164 7.85 5.76 44.73
CA PHE A 164 7.02 4.96 43.84
C PHE A 164 7.84 4.25 42.76
N LEU A 165 8.76 4.96 42.08
CA LEU A 165 9.63 4.36 41.06
C LEU A 165 10.56 3.30 41.64
N THR A 166 11.06 3.47 42.86
CA THR A 166 11.86 2.45 43.56
C THR A 166 11.06 1.19 43.84
N VAL A 167 9.78 1.32 44.20
CA VAL A 167 8.90 0.14 44.38
C VAL A 167 8.55 -0.47 43.02
N ALA A 168 8.25 0.35 42.01
CA ALA A 168 7.94 -0.11 40.66
C ALA A 168 9.13 -0.83 39.99
N SER A 169 10.37 -0.44 40.30
CA SER A 169 11.57 -1.08 39.75
C SER A 169 11.75 -2.52 40.26
N LEU A 170 11.16 -2.88 41.40
CA LEU A 170 11.10 -4.28 41.85
C LEU A 170 10.35 -5.18 40.85
N PHE A 171 9.40 -4.61 40.09
CA PHE A 171 8.63 -5.29 39.05
C PHE A 171 9.26 -5.17 37.65
N MET A 172 10.46 -4.58 37.53
CA MET A 172 11.15 -4.42 36.25
C MET A 172 11.36 -5.75 35.49
N PRO A 173 11.65 -6.90 36.13
CA PRO A 173 11.70 -8.19 35.43
C PRO A 173 10.37 -8.56 34.75
N ILE A 174 9.22 -8.24 35.36
CA ILE A 174 7.90 -8.45 34.72
C ILE A 174 7.70 -7.43 33.59
N GLY A 175 8.13 -6.18 33.80
CA GLY A 175 8.13 -5.14 32.77
C GLY A 175 8.94 -5.52 31.53
N PHE A 176 10.04 -6.27 31.69
CA PHE A 176 10.81 -6.81 30.57
C PHE A 176 9.98 -7.76 29.70
N PHE A 177 9.28 -8.72 30.30
CA PHE A 177 8.41 -9.64 29.54
C PHE A 177 7.25 -8.92 28.86
N LEU A 178 6.68 -7.90 29.51
CA LEU A 178 5.68 -7.02 28.88
C LEU A 178 6.28 -6.31 27.66
N GLY A 179 7.51 -5.81 27.75
CA GLY A 179 8.22 -5.20 26.61
C GLY A 179 8.46 -6.18 25.46
N VAL A 180 8.89 -7.41 25.75
CA VAL A 180 9.05 -8.46 24.74
C VAL A 180 7.72 -8.78 24.05
N LEU A 181 6.63 -8.85 24.80
CA LEU A 181 5.28 -9.03 24.26
C LEU A 181 4.87 -7.87 23.33
N MET A 182 5.12 -6.61 23.73
CA MET A 182 4.84 -5.45 22.88
C MET A 182 5.65 -5.48 21.57
N VAL A 183 6.93 -5.85 21.64
CA VAL A 183 7.78 -6.00 20.43
C VAL A 183 7.23 -7.09 19.52
N PHE A 184 6.81 -8.23 20.08
CA PHE A 184 6.19 -9.29 19.30
C PHE A 184 4.91 -8.83 18.60
N ILE A 185 4.01 -8.13 19.30
CA ILE A 185 2.78 -7.59 18.70
C ILE A 185 3.10 -6.53 17.64
N ALA A 186 4.14 -5.71 17.84
CA ALA A 186 4.59 -4.76 16.83
C ALA A 186 5.10 -5.45 15.55
N ILE A 187 5.80 -6.58 15.68
CA ILE A 187 6.20 -7.42 14.53
C ILE A 187 4.95 -7.99 13.84
N VAL A 188 3.98 -8.49 14.59
CA VAL A 188 2.70 -8.97 14.05
C VAL A 188 1.95 -7.86 13.33
N PHE A 189 1.95 -6.65 13.87
CA PHE A 189 1.40 -5.47 13.19
C PHE A 189 2.13 -5.19 11.88
N GLY A 190 3.46 -5.24 11.86
CA GLY A 190 4.26 -5.08 10.63
C GLY A 190 3.92 -6.13 9.56
N VAL A 191 3.77 -7.40 9.94
CA VAL A 191 3.36 -8.48 9.02
C VAL A 191 1.91 -8.29 8.55
N SER A 192 1.05 -7.75 9.42
CA SER A 192 -0.35 -7.47 9.07
C SER A 192 -0.48 -6.46 7.92
N LEU A 193 0.45 -5.50 7.82
CA LEU A 193 0.52 -4.54 6.70
C LEU A 193 0.74 -5.23 5.34
N LEU A 194 1.21 -6.48 5.32
CA LEU A 194 1.40 -7.25 4.11
C LEU A 194 0.22 -8.20 3.85
N PHE A 195 -0.21 -8.93 4.87
CA PHE A 195 -1.09 -10.10 4.68
C PHE A 195 -2.55 -9.90 5.05
N VAL A 196 -2.96 -8.84 5.75
CA VAL A 196 -4.38 -8.65 6.12
C VAL A 196 -5.31 -8.67 4.89
N PRO A 197 -5.02 -7.95 3.78
CA PRO A 197 -5.86 -8.04 2.58
C PRO A 197 -5.96 -9.44 1.99
N ALA A 198 -4.84 -10.19 2.00
CA ALA A 198 -4.78 -11.56 1.49
C ALA A 198 -5.56 -12.53 2.36
N VAL A 199 -5.41 -12.42 3.69
CA VAL A 199 -6.17 -13.22 4.67
C VAL A 199 -7.66 -13.01 4.47
N VAL A 200 -8.13 -11.77 4.59
CA VAL A 200 -9.57 -11.47 4.51
C VAL A 200 -10.15 -11.92 3.17
N ALA A 201 -9.45 -11.67 2.06
CA ALA A 201 -9.93 -12.06 0.72
C ALA A 201 -10.06 -13.57 0.51
N THR A 202 -9.20 -14.35 1.15
CA THR A 202 -9.12 -15.81 0.94
C THR A 202 -10.01 -16.59 1.90
N THR A 203 -10.15 -16.12 3.14
CA THR A 203 -10.91 -16.81 4.20
C THR A 203 -12.28 -16.21 4.46
N GLY A 204 -12.50 -14.92 4.14
CA GLY A 204 -13.72 -14.22 4.56
C GLY A 204 -13.84 -14.04 6.08
N ALA A 205 -12.74 -14.22 6.81
CA ALA A 205 -12.70 -14.16 8.26
C ALA A 205 -13.06 -12.78 8.82
N ASP A 206 -13.51 -12.75 10.07
CA ASP A 206 -13.68 -11.51 10.83
C ASP A 206 -12.34 -10.93 11.29
N ALA A 207 -12.36 -9.77 11.95
CA ALA A 207 -11.14 -9.09 12.38
C ALA A 207 -10.34 -9.91 13.39
N PHE A 208 -11.01 -10.64 14.29
CA PHE A 208 -10.35 -11.43 15.33
C PHE A 208 -9.62 -12.63 14.73
N GLU A 209 -10.29 -13.40 13.87
CA GLU A 209 -9.67 -14.50 13.17
C GLU A 209 -8.57 -14.01 12.22
N THR A 210 -8.75 -12.87 11.56
CA THR A 210 -7.71 -12.25 10.74
C THR A 210 -6.45 -11.96 11.56
N ILE A 211 -6.60 -11.38 12.76
CA ILE A 211 -5.50 -11.13 13.70
C ILE A 211 -4.84 -12.44 14.10
N TYR A 212 -5.62 -13.46 14.49
CA TYR A 212 -5.10 -14.79 14.86
C TYR A 212 -4.23 -15.39 13.75
N GLN A 213 -4.66 -15.26 12.49
CA GLN A 213 -3.88 -15.75 11.36
C GLN A 213 -2.56 -14.99 11.16
N GLN A 214 -2.50 -13.69 11.47
CA GLN A 214 -1.23 -12.96 11.49
C GLN A 214 -0.27 -13.53 12.54
N PHE A 215 -0.76 -13.83 13.74
CA PHE A 215 0.03 -14.50 14.78
C PHE A 215 0.54 -15.86 14.30
N ALA A 216 -0.32 -16.66 13.67
CA ALA A 216 0.07 -17.98 13.17
C ALA A 216 1.17 -17.90 12.09
N ILE A 217 1.10 -16.93 11.18
CA ILE A 217 2.15 -16.69 10.17
C ILE A 217 3.48 -16.34 10.82
N VAL A 218 3.46 -15.40 11.77
CA VAL A 218 4.67 -14.93 12.46
C VAL A 218 5.28 -16.02 13.33
N TRP A 219 4.47 -16.82 14.03
CA TRP A 219 4.95 -17.83 14.97
C TRP A 219 5.46 -19.09 14.28
N ASN A 220 4.70 -19.65 13.32
CA ASN A 220 4.97 -20.98 12.80
C ASN A 220 5.95 -21.00 11.62
N LYS A 221 6.03 -19.93 10.83
CA LYS A 221 6.79 -19.90 9.56
C LYS A 221 7.52 -18.59 9.29
N SER A 222 8.02 -17.90 10.33
CA SER A 222 8.64 -16.56 10.22
C SER A 222 9.74 -16.48 9.15
N TRP A 223 10.69 -17.42 9.13
CA TRP A 223 11.78 -17.41 8.15
C TRP A 223 11.30 -17.64 6.71
N LEU A 224 10.29 -18.48 6.54
CA LEU A 224 9.71 -18.76 5.22
C LEU A 224 8.97 -17.53 4.70
N THR A 225 8.23 -16.83 5.55
CA THR A 225 7.58 -15.55 5.24
C THR A 225 8.61 -14.52 4.79
N VAL A 226 9.72 -14.36 5.54
CA VAL A 226 10.80 -13.43 5.19
C VAL A 226 11.42 -13.78 3.83
N CYS A 227 11.72 -15.06 3.59
CA CYS A 227 12.29 -15.51 2.31
C CYS A 227 11.35 -15.25 1.12
N TYR A 228 10.06 -15.55 1.29
CA TYR A 228 9.07 -15.36 0.23
C TYR A 228 8.77 -13.89 -0.05
N GLU A 229 8.74 -13.04 0.98
CA GLU A 229 8.65 -11.59 0.79
C GLU A 229 9.90 -11.00 0.15
N ALA A 230 11.09 -11.51 0.49
CA ALA A 230 12.33 -11.10 -0.17
C ALA A 230 12.33 -11.47 -1.65
N MET A 231 11.87 -12.67 -2.01
CA MET A 231 11.69 -13.06 -3.41
C MET A 231 10.67 -12.18 -4.12
N LEU A 232 9.52 -11.90 -3.49
CA LEU A 232 8.51 -11.01 -4.05
C LEU A 232 9.04 -9.58 -4.23
N PHE A 233 9.88 -9.12 -3.31
CA PHE A 233 10.58 -7.83 -3.42
C PHE A 233 11.51 -7.78 -4.63
N LEU A 234 12.30 -8.84 -4.87
CA LEU A 234 13.16 -8.92 -6.07
C LEU A 234 12.33 -8.89 -7.37
N ILE A 235 11.18 -9.57 -7.39
CA ILE A 235 10.27 -9.51 -8.55
C ILE A 235 9.76 -8.07 -8.75
N LYS A 236 9.30 -7.40 -7.69
CA LYS A 236 8.87 -5.98 -7.77
C LYS A 236 9.99 -5.08 -8.29
N LEU A 237 11.22 -5.28 -7.80
CA LEU A 237 12.40 -4.49 -8.17
C LEU A 237 12.74 -4.61 -9.66
N VAL A 238 12.51 -5.77 -10.29
CA VAL A 238 12.78 -5.98 -11.72
C VAL A 238 11.60 -5.55 -12.59
N PHE A 239 10.37 -5.96 -12.26
CA PHE A 239 9.24 -5.81 -13.17
C PHE A 239 8.58 -4.43 -13.12
N VAL A 240 8.63 -3.72 -11.99
CA VAL A 240 8.05 -2.37 -11.90
C VAL A 240 8.81 -1.36 -12.78
N PRO A 241 10.16 -1.34 -12.81
CA PRO A 241 10.90 -0.50 -13.75
C PRO A 241 10.65 -0.87 -15.22
N ILE A 242 10.48 -2.15 -15.55
CA ILE A 242 10.12 -2.58 -16.90
C ILE A 242 8.76 -1.98 -17.31
N TRP A 243 7.77 -2.04 -16.42
CA TRP A 243 6.46 -1.40 -16.66
C TRP A 243 6.57 0.12 -16.78
N ALA A 244 7.35 0.77 -15.92
CA ALA A 244 7.60 2.21 -16.00
C ALA A 244 8.23 2.60 -17.34
N PHE A 245 9.17 1.80 -17.85
CA PHE A 245 9.74 1.98 -19.18
C PHE A 245 8.68 1.85 -20.28
N PHE A 246 7.78 0.86 -20.22
CA PHE A 246 6.70 0.75 -21.19
C PHE A 246 5.72 1.94 -21.13
N CYS A 247 5.37 2.43 -19.94
CA CYS A 247 4.57 3.65 -19.80
C CYS A 247 5.26 4.86 -20.42
N LEU A 248 6.56 5.02 -20.15
CA LEU A 248 7.37 6.11 -20.70
C LEU A 248 7.51 6.03 -22.22
N ALA A 249 7.78 4.84 -22.75
CA ALA A 249 7.89 4.59 -24.20
C ALA A 249 6.55 4.84 -24.90
N GLY A 250 5.44 4.36 -24.33
CA GLY A 250 4.09 4.60 -24.85
C GLY A 250 3.75 6.08 -24.90
N PHE A 251 4.00 6.82 -23.81
CA PHE A 251 3.86 8.27 -23.78
C PHE A 251 4.75 8.94 -24.83
N SER A 252 6.00 8.51 -24.95
CA SER A 252 6.97 9.10 -25.87
C SER A 252 6.54 8.92 -27.33
N ILE A 253 6.06 7.74 -27.72
CA ILE A 253 5.57 7.47 -29.07
C ILE A 253 4.42 8.41 -29.44
N VAL A 254 3.48 8.65 -28.52
CA VAL A 254 2.33 9.53 -28.76
C VAL A 254 2.78 11.00 -28.90
N MET A 255 3.73 11.43 -28.07
CA MET A 255 4.18 12.83 -28.05
C MET A 255 5.26 13.14 -29.10
N PHE A 256 5.94 12.14 -29.64
CA PHE A 256 7.07 12.31 -30.57
C PHE A 256 6.73 13.10 -31.84
N PRO A 257 5.59 12.88 -32.53
CA PRO A 257 5.24 13.69 -33.71
C PRO A 257 5.08 15.18 -33.37
N VAL A 258 4.49 15.49 -32.20
CA VAL A 258 4.30 16.87 -31.74
C VAL A 258 5.63 17.49 -31.33
N SER A 259 6.49 16.74 -30.64
CA SER A 259 7.82 17.22 -30.26
C SER A 259 8.73 17.45 -31.46
N LEU A 260 8.56 16.70 -32.56
CA LEU A 260 9.32 16.89 -33.80
C LEU A 260 8.82 18.07 -34.65
N LEU A 261 7.50 18.22 -34.79
CA LEU A 261 6.90 19.21 -35.70
C LEU A 261 6.69 20.59 -35.04
N HIS A 262 6.47 20.62 -33.72
CA HIS A 262 6.13 21.83 -32.96
C HIS A 262 7.03 21.99 -31.72
N THR A 263 8.35 21.93 -31.93
CA THR A 263 9.38 21.96 -30.87
C THR A 263 9.19 23.10 -29.86
N GLY A 264 9.09 24.35 -30.33
CA GLY A 264 8.98 25.52 -29.43
C GLY A 264 7.70 25.54 -28.58
N GLN A 265 6.57 25.07 -29.14
CA GLN A 265 5.32 24.95 -28.38
C GLN A 265 5.41 23.83 -27.33
N MET A 266 6.02 22.70 -27.68
CA MET A 266 6.22 21.58 -26.76
C MET A 266 7.14 21.96 -25.60
N GLU A 267 8.21 22.74 -25.85
CA GLU A 267 9.08 23.27 -24.79
C GLU A 267 8.32 24.15 -23.80
N HIS A 268 7.47 25.06 -24.29
CA HIS A 268 6.65 25.92 -23.43
C HIS A 268 5.62 25.12 -22.61
N ILE A 269 4.92 24.18 -23.25
CA ILE A 269 3.91 23.32 -22.60
C ILE A 269 4.56 22.44 -21.52
N THR A 270 5.71 21.83 -21.82
CA THR A 270 6.43 20.98 -20.86
C THR A 270 7.05 21.81 -19.73
N ALA A 271 7.51 23.04 -19.98
CA ALA A 271 7.97 23.95 -18.94
C ALA A 271 6.85 24.32 -17.97
N CYS A 272 5.65 24.68 -18.47
CA CYS A 272 4.48 24.93 -17.62
C CYS A 272 4.10 23.68 -16.80
N ALA A 273 4.09 22.51 -17.44
CA ALA A 273 3.79 21.27 -16.75
C ALA A 273 4.84 20.91 -15.67
N ASN A 274 6.11 21.22 -15.92
CA ASN A 274 7.20 20.99 -14.97
C ASN A 274 7.05 21.85 -13.72
N LEU A 275 6.59 23.09 -13.86
CA LEU A 275 6.29 23.98 -12.73
C LEU A 275 5.19 23.38 -11.84
N TRP A 276 4.08 22.90 -12.43
CA TRP A 276 3.00 22.29 -11.65
C TRP A 276 3.34 20.93 -11.05
N LEU A 277 4.39 20.28 -11.56
CA LEU A 277 4.93 19.03 -11.04
C LEU A 277 6.21 19.25 -10.22
N GLY A 278 6.46 20.46 -9.71
CA GLY A 278 7.58 20.76 -8.81
C GLY A 278 8.96 20.32 -9.32
N GLY A 279 9.22 20.48 -10.61
CA GLY A 279 10.49 20.10 -11.24
C GLY A 279 10.64 18.60 -11.54
N ALA A 280 9.58 17.80 -11.42
CA ALA A 280 9.67 16.35 -11.64
C ALA A 280 10.04 15.98 -13.09
N ILE A 281 9.59 16.75 -14.08
CA ILE A 281 9.90 16.48 -15.49
C ILE A 281 11.39 16.70 -15.75
N GLU A 282 11.97 17.76 -15.18
CA GLU A 282 13.39 18.05 -15.29
C GLU A 282 14.24 16.92 -14.69
N LYS A 283 13.89 16.47 -13.47
CA LYS A 283 14.56 15.33 -12.83
C LYS A 283 14.44 14.05 -13.65
N LEU A 284 13.28 13.81 -14.26
CA LEU A 284 13.04 12.67 -15.13
C LEU A 284 13.90 12.74 -16.41
N ALA A 285 14.01 13.93 -17.01
CA ALA A 285 14.82 14.16 -18.20
C ALA A 285 16.33 13.99 -17.94
N MET A 286 16.80 14.23 -16.71
CA MET A 286 18.19 14.00 -16.31
C MET A 286 18.58 12.52 -16.23
N LEU A 287 17.60 11.60 -16.21
CA LEU A 287 17.91 10.17 -16.18
C LEU A 287 18.53 9.72 -17.52
N PRO A 288 19.59 8.88 -17.49
CA PRO A 288 20.18 8.34 -18.70
C PRO A 288 19.10 7.59 -19.50
N TYR A 289 19.18 7.65 -20.83
CA TYR A 289 18.22 7.09 -21.80
C TYR A 289 16.85 7.79 -21.88
N VAL A 290 16.39 8.50 -20.85
CA VAL A 290 15.10 9.23 -20.92
C VAL A 290 15.20 10.42 -21.88
N ASN A 291 16.31 11.17 -21.79
CA ASN A 291 16.55 12.29 -22.72
C ASN A 291 16.66 11.83 -24.18
N SER A 292 17.07 10.58 -24.43
CA SER A 292 17.17 10.01 -25.77
C SER A 292 15.82 9.86 -26.47
N PHE A 293 14.70 9.87 -25.75
CA PHE A 293 13.37 9.90 -26.35
C PHE A 293 13.04 11.25 -27.01
N GLY A 294 13.72 12.34 -26.63
CA GLY A 294 13.52 13.67 -27.23
C GLY A 294 12.14 14.29 -26.98
N VAL A 295 11.40 13.80 -25.97
CA VAL A 295 10.04 14.25 -25.64
C VAL A 295 10.01 15.22 -24.44
N PHE A 296 10.93 15.06 -23.50
CA PHE A 296 11.04 15.90 -22.30
C PHE A 296 12.08 16.99 -22.50
N ASN A 297 11.80 17.94 -23.39
CA ASN A 297 12.66 19.10 -23.61
C ASN A 297 11.99 20.34 -23.01
N ILE A 298 12.61 20.93 -21.99
CA ILE A 298 12.08 22.09 -21.27
C ILE A 298 12.57 23.41 -21.91
N GLY A 299 13.54 23.34 -22.83
CA GLY A 299 14.11 24.51 -23.53
C GLY A 299 14.67 25.60 -22.58
N MET A 300 15.06 26.74 -23.14
CA MET A 300 15.28 27.99 -22.38
C MET A 300 14.01 28.86 -22.34
N ALA A 301 12.83 28.26 -22.51
CA ALA A 301 11.56 28.95 -22.77
C ALA A 301 10.98 29.63 -21.50
N MET A 302 11.70 30.60 -20.95
CA MET A 302 11.22 31.51 -19.91
C MET A 302 10.90 32.90 -20.49
N LYS A 303 10.22 33.03 -21.65
CA LYS A 303 9.76 34.35 -22.09
C LYS A 303 8.72 34.42 -23.22
N GLU A 304 7.69 33.57 -23.22
CA GLU A 304 6.49 33.89 -24.00
C GLU A 304 5.25 33.93 -23.13
N THR A 305 4.45 34.98 -23.30
CA THR A 305 3.15 35.17 -22.68
C THR A 305 2.30 33.95 -23.02
N SER A 306 1.97 33.13 -22.02
CA SER A 306 1.19 31.93 -22.23
C SER A 306 -0.17 32.32 -22.81
N THR A 307 -0.44 31.85 -24.02
CA THR A 307 -1.79 31.93 -24.58
C THR A 307 -2.70 30.99 -23.78
N PHE A 308 -3.98 31.33 -23.68
CA PHE A 308 -4.98 30.48 -23.01
C PHE A 308 -4.89 29.00 -23.48
N THR A 309 -4.69 28.79 -24.78
CA THR A 309 -4.55 27.47 -25.40
C THR A 309 -3.31 26.70 -24.90
N THR A 310 -2.15 27.36 -24.76
CA THR A 310 -0.95 26.71 -24.21
C THR A 310 -1.14 26.28 -22.76
N THR A 311 -1.81 27.10 -21.95
CA THR A 311 -2.11 26.77 -20.55
C THR A 311 -3.04 25.56 -20.44
N VAL A 312 -4.12 25.52 -21.22
CA VAL A 312 -5.04 24.38 -21.24
C VAL A 312 -4.32 23.09 -21.65
N THR A 313 -3.47 23.16 -22.68
CA THR A 313 -2.71 21.98 -23.16
C THR A 313 -1.72 21.49 -22.11
N ALA A 314 -1.04 22.41 -21.40
CA ALA A 314 -0.17 22.06 -20.29
C ALA A 314 -0.93 21.37 -19.14
N ILE A 315 -2.17 21.77 -18.85
CA ILE A 315 -2.97 21.16 -17.77
C ILE A 315 -3.23 19.69 -18.11
N PHE A 316 -3.66 19.41 -19.34
CA PHE A 316 -3.87 18.04 -19.80
C PHE A 316 -2.58 17.22 -19.79
N LEU A 317 -1.45 17.82 -20.16
CA LEU A 317 -0.14 17.16 -20.08
C LEU A 317 0.21 16.81 -18.62
N THR A 318 0.06 17.74 -17.70
CA THR A 318 0.31 17.53 -16.26
C THR A 318 -0.56 16.40 -15.70
N ILE A 319 -1.86 16.40 -16.00
CA ILE A 319 -2.77 15.34 -15.59
C ILE A 319 -2.33 13.99 -16.17
N THR A 320 -1.94 13.96 -17.45
CA THR A 320 -1.48 12.73 -18.11
C THR A 320 -0.21 12.17 -17.45
N LEU A 321 0.75 13.02 -17.13
CA LEU A 321 1.98 12.62 -16.44
C LEU A 321 1.71 12.13 -15.02
N LEU A 322 0.83 12.80 -14.28
CA LEU A 322 0.40 12.39 -12.95
C LEU A 322 -0.31 11.02 -12.99
N MET A 323 -1.19 10.82 -13.97
CA MET A 323 -1.82 9.51 -14.22
C MET A 323 -0.79 8.44 -14.59
N GLY A 324 0.23 8.78 -15.39
CA GLY A 324 1.33 7.88 -15.72
C GLY A 324 2.09 7.40 -14.48
N ILE A 325 2.45 8.32 -13.58
CA ILE A 325 3.09 7.99 -12.29
C ILE A 325 2.15 7.11 -11.45
N GLY A 326 0.88 7.51 -11.33
CA GLY A 326 -0.14 6.75 -10.62
C GLY A 326 -0.30 5.32 -11.16
N LEU A 327 -0.20 5.12 -12.48
CA LEU A 327 -0.30 3.82 -13.13
C LEU A 327 0.90 2.92 -12.81
N VAL A 328 2.11 3.49 -12.69
CA VAL A 328 3.30 2.75 -12.27
C VAL A 328 3.18 2.29 -10.81
N ILE A 329 2.73 3.17 -9.92
CA ILE A 329 2.49 2.84 -8.51
C ILE A 329 1.36 1.81 -8.38
N ALA A 330 0.29 1.94 -9.16
CA ALA A 330 -0.81 1.00 -9.18
C ALA A 330 -0.35 -0.41 -9.58
N TYR A 331 0.59 -0.53 -10.52
CA TYR A 331 1.17 -1.82 -10.89
C TYR A 331 2.01 -2.42 -9.75
N LEU A 332 2.83 -1.61 -9.07
CA LEU A 332 3.55 -2.05 -7.87
C LEU A 332 2.60 -2.64 -6.82
N PHE A 333 1.48 -1.96 -6.55
CA PHE A 333 0.46 -2.44 -5.60
C PHE A 333 -0.29 -3.68 -6.11
N SER A 334 -0.52 -3.79 -7.41
CA SER A 334 -1.10 -4.98 -8.05
C SER A 334 -0.21 -6.20 -7.87
N ILE A 335 1.11 -6.08 -8.11
CA ILE A 335 2.07 -7.17 -7.84
C ILE A 335 2.08 -7.50 -6.36
N ALA A 336 2.15 -6.51 -5.47
CA ALA A 336 2.23 -6.73 -4.03
C ALA A 336 1.00 -7.48 -3.51
N SER A 337 -0.21 -7.03 -3.84
CA SER A 337 -1.46 -7.68 -3.40
C SER A 337 -1.63 -9.09 -3.96
N ALA A 338 -1.38 -9.29 -5.26
CA ALA A 338 -1.43 -10.63 -5.86
C ALA A 338 -0.35 -11.55 -5.29
N GLY A 339 0.85 -11.02 -5.06
CA GLY A 339 1.98 -11.74 -4.48
C GLY A 339 1.71 -12.21 -3.07
N ASN A 340 1.27 -11.30 -2.20
CA ASN A 340 0.95 -11.62 -0.81
C ASN A 340 -0.19 -12.65 -0.73
N THR A 341 -1.13 -12.64 -1.69
CA THR A 341 -2.19 -13.67 -1.80
C THR A 341 -1.64 -15.05 -2.12
N VAL A 342 -0.72 -15.14 -3.09
CA VAL A 342 -0.04 -16.40 -3.44
C VAL A 342 0.80 -16.89 -2.27
N VAL A 343 1.61 -16.01 -1.66
CA VAL A 343 2.45 -16.32 -0.51
C VAL A 343 1.60 -16.81 0.66
N TYR A 344 0.52 -16.10 1.00
CA TYR A 344 -0.39 -16.51 2.07
C TYR A 344 -1.02 -17.88 1.80
N THR A 345 -1.44 -18.15 0.56
CA THR A 345 -1.99 -19.47 0.16
C THR A 345 -0.99 -20.60 0.40
N ILE A 346 0.29 -20.38 0.07
CA ILE A 346 1.37 -21.33 0.32
C ILE A 346 1.59 -21.52 1.82
N LEU A 347 1.65 -20.41 2.58
CA LEU A 347 1.86 -20.45 4.02
C LEU A 347 0.72 -21.19 4.73
N ARG A 348 -0.54 -20.91 4.40
CA ARG A 348 -1.70 -21.58 4.99
C ARG A 348 -1.66 -23.09 4.78
N LYS A 349 -1.33 -23.55 3.57
CA LYS A 349 -1.17 -24.99 3.29
C LYS A 349 -0.06 -25.62 4.10
N LYS A 350 1.03 -24.89 4.39
CA LYS A 350 2.19 -25.36 5.16
C LYS A 350 2.03 -25.27 6.67
N ILE A 351 1.16 -24.39 7.17
CA ILE A 351 0.90 -24.23 8.61
C ILE A 351 -0.17 -25.25 9.04
N ASP A 352 -1.32 -25.24 8.37
CA ASP A 352 -2.51 -25.97 8.83
C ASP A 352 -2.93 -27.11 7.90
N GLY A 353 -2.20 -27.38 6.81
CA GLY A 353 -2.59 -28.40 5.82
C GLY A 353 -3.81 -28.03 4.96
N HIS A 354 -4.50 -26.92 5.25
CA HIS A 354 -5.67 -26.46 4.50
C HIS A 354 -5.30 -25.90 3.13
N ASN A 355 -5.91 -26.45 2.08
CA ASN A 355 -5.78 -25.93 0.73
C ASN A 355 -6.88 -24.90 0.45
N LEU A 356 -6.55 -23.61 0.45
CA LEU A 356 -7.50 -22.53 0.18
C LEU A 356 -8.01 -22.51 -1.27
N LEU A 357 -7.41 -23.29 -2.17
CA LEU A 357 -7.81 -23.41 -3.57
C LEU A 357 -8.93 -24.42 -3.78
N GLU A 358 -9.11 -25.36 -2.85
CA GLU A 358 -10.24 -26.29 -2.89
C GLU A 358 -11.46 -25.62 -2.24
N PRO A 359 -12.67 -25.84 -2.76
CA PRO A 359 -13.88 -25.43 -2.05
C PRO A 359 -13.89 -26.09 -0.67
N PHE A 360 -14.24 -25.31 0.35
CA PHE A 360 -14.33 -25.79 1.73
C PHE A 360 -15.29 -26.98 1.79
N ASN A 361 -14.76 -28.18 2.03
CA ASN A 361 -15.55 -29.39 2.11
C ASN A 361 -15.78 -29.69 3.60
N GLU A 362 -16.95 -29.32 4.12
CA GLU A 362 -17.35 -29.51 5.53
C GLU A 362 -17.27 -30.98 6.01
N ASN A 363 -17.15 -31.95 5.09
CA ASN A 363 -17.18 -33.38 5.38
C ASN A 363 -15.83 -33.98 5.81
N VAL A 364 -14.76 -33.18 5.92
CA VAL A 364 -13.45 -33.65 6.43
C VAL A 364 -13.25 -33.18 7.86
N VAL A 365 -14.26 -33.39 8.71
CA VAL A 365 -13.99 -33.56 10.14
C VAL A 365 -13.51 -35.00 10.27
N GLU A 366 -12.22 -35.16 10.52
CA GLU A 366 -11.58 -36.46 10.80
C GLU A 366 -12.46 -37.24 11.77
N THR A 367 -13.09 -38.31 11.28
CA THR A 367 -13.59 -39.36 12.16
C THR A 367 -12.33 -39.97 12.78
N PRO A 368 -12.12 -39.87 14.10
CA PRO A 368 -11.02 -40.56 14.72
C PRO A 368 -11.21 -42.05 14.44
N ASP A 369 -10.16 -42.67 13.95
CA ASP A 369 -10.03 -44.10 13.67
C ASP A 369 -10.61 -44.89 14.85
N VAL A 370 -11.86 -45.35 14.70
CA VAL A 370 -12.50 -46.22 15.67
C VAL A 370 -11.76 -47.54 15.55
N ALA A 371 -10.89 -47.77 16.52
CA ALA A 371 -10.18 -49.01 16.75
C ALA A 371 -11.11 -50.18 16.44
N ARG A 372 -10.73 -50.99 15.45
CA ARG A 372 -11.32 -52.31 15.25
C ARG A 372 -11.09 -53.11 16.52
N GLU A 373 -12.14 -53.32 17.30
CA GLU A 373 -12.16 -54.35 18.33
C GLU A 373 -11.84 -55.71 17.68
N PRO A 374 -11.05 -56.58 18.34
CA PRO A 374 -10.85 -57.93 17.85
C PRO A 374 -12.15 -58.72 18.04
N GLU A 375 -12.74 -59.19 16.94
CA GLU A 375 -13.79 -60.20 17.01
C GLU A 375 -13.23 -61.45 17.70
N SER A 376 -13.82 -61.76 18.86
CA SER A 376 -13.70 -63.07 19.48
C SER A 376 -14.60 -64.05 18.71
N LYS A 377 -13.98 -65.10 18.15
CA LYS A 377 -14.49 -66.49 18.18
C LYS A 377 -13.43 -67.46 17.68
#